data_AF-A0AAE6MM34-F1
#
_entry.id   AF-A0AAE6MM34-F1
#
_cell.length_a   1.000
_cell.length_b   1.000
_cell.length_c   1.000
_cell.angle_alpha   90.00
_cell.angle_beta   90.00
_cell.angle_gamma   90.00
#
_symmetry.space_group_name_H-M   'P 1'
#
loop_
_entity.id
_entity.type
_entity.pdbx_description
1 polymer ?
#
loop_
_entity_poly.entity_id
_entity_poly.type
_entity_poly.pdbx_seq_one_letter_code
_entity_poly.pdbx_strand_id
1 'polypeptide(L)'
;MNVQANTITVINGHLTAKDKAAIKALLAAGLTIGKVGRKTYSIAENNGLYAVSYKIRDKGLVPVPGSAYRLSTYSATFKLK
;
A
#
# COMPACT_ATOMS: atom_id res chain seq x y z
N MET A 1 -23.96 1.90 2.69
CA MET A 1 -22.84 1.56 1.80
C MET A 1 -22.19 0.29 2.35
N ASN A 2 -22.35 -0.82 1.65
CA ASN A 2 -22.04 -2.16 2.15
C ASN A 2 -20.53 -2.40 1.99
N VAL A 3 -19.77 -2.31 3.08
CA VAL A 3 -18.33 -2.58 3.10
C VAL A 3 -18.14 -4.10 3.02
N GLN A 4 -18.36 -4.67 1.83
CA GLN A 4 -17.97 -6.06 1.58
C GLN A 4 -16.47 -6.16 1.81
N ALA A 5 -16.08 -7.21 2.53
CA ALA A 5 -14.70 -7.52 2.88
C ALA A 5 -13.92 -7.92 1.62
N ASN A 6 -13.66 -6.98 0.72
CA ASN A 6 -12.99 -7.25 -0.54
C ASN A 6 -11.61 -7.84 -0.23
N THR A 7 -11.35 -9.03 -0.76
CA THR A 7 -10.11 -9.75 -0.53
C THR A 7 -9.08 -9.26 -1.54
N ILE A 8 -7.97 -8.69 -1.05
CA ILE A 8 -6.90 -8.18 -1.89
C ILE A 8 -6.07 -9.36 -2.40
N THR A 9 -6.19 -9.64 -3.69
CA THR A 9 -5.35 -10.59 -4.41
C THR A 9 -4.23 -9.82 -5.10
N VAL A 10 -2.98 -10.02 -4.66
CA VAL A 10 -1.82 -9.34 -5.23
C VAL A 10 -1.44 -10.04 -6.53
N ILE A 11 -1.33 -9.27 -7.61
CA ILE A 11 -0.96 -9.75 -8.95
C ILE A 11 0.53 -9.52 -9.19
N ASN A 12 1.05 -8.36 -8.79
CA ASN A 12 2.45 -8.01 -8.95
C ASN A 12 2.93 -7.20 -7.73
N GLY A 13 4.19 -7.43 -7.32
CA GLY A 13 4.80 -6.82 -6.15
C GLY A 13 4.46 -7.54 -4.84
N HIS A 14 4.80 -6.92 -3.73
CA HIS A 14 4.58 -7.47 -2.40
C HIS A 14 3.81 -6.49 -1.51
N LEU A 15 2.69 -6.95 -0.97
CA LEU A 15 1.92 -6.25 0.05
C LEU A 15 1.87 -7.10 1.31
N THR A 16 2.36 -6.53 2.42
CA THR A 16 2.25 -7.17 3.72
C THR A 16 0.80 -7.19 4.20
N ALA A 17 0.49 -8.00 5.22
CA ALA A 17 -0.84 -8.00 5.83
C ALA A 17 -1.28 -6.61 6.32
N LYS A 18 -0.34 -5.83 6.88
CA LYS A 18 -0.58 -4.44 7.33
C LYS A 18 -0.88 -3.52 6.15
N ASP A 19 -0.18 -3.66 5.04
CA ASP A 19 -0.44 -2.87 3.83
C ASP A 19 -1.82 -3.16 3.26
N LYS A 20 -2.21 -4.44 3.21
CA LYS A 20 -3.56 -4.84 2.79
C LYS A 20 -4.63 -4.22 3.69
N ALA A 21 -4.44 -4.25 5.01
CA ALA A 21 -5.38 -3.63 5.96
C ALA A 21 -5.49 -2.11 5.76
N ALA A 22 -4.36 -1.42 5.57
CA ALA A 22 -4.33 0.02 5.29
C ALA A 22 -5.06 0.38 3.98
N ILE A 23 -4.80 -0.36 2.91
CA ILE A 23 -5.45 -0.18 1.61
C ILE A 23 -6.96 -0.41 1.72
N LYS A 24 -7.39 -1.46 2.44
CA LYS A 24 -8.82 -1.70 2.69
C LYS A 24 -9.47 -0.55 3.44
N ALA A 25 -8.82 -0.01 4.47
CA ALA A 25 -9.35 1.12 5.24
C ALA A 25 -9.48 2.38 4.37
N LEU A 26 -8.49 2.67 3.51
CA LEU A 26 -8.54 3.80 2.58
C LEU A 26 -9.67 3.65 1.56
N LEU A 27 -9.79 2.48 0.93
CA LEU A 27 -10.86 2.20 -0.03
C LEU A 27 -12.25 2.24 0.62
N ALA A 28 -12.39 1.72 1.84
CA ALA A 28 -13.64 1.79 2.60
C ALA A 28 -14.05 3.23 2.94
N ALA A 29 -13.07 4.13 3.09
CA ALA A 29 -13.30 5.57 3.27
C ALA A 29 -13.49 6.32 1.94
N GLY A 30 -13.44 5.64 0.78
CA GLY A 30 -13.50 6.28 -0.54
C GLY A 30 -12.26 7.09 -0.89
N LEU A 31 -11.13 6.87 -0.21
CA LEU A 31 -9.89 7.60 -0.42
C LEU A 31 -8.96 6.84 -1.38
N THR A 32 -8.49 7.54 -2.40
CA THR A 32 -7.44 7.05 -3.31
C THR A 32 -6.04 7.37 -2.81
N ILE A 33 -5.88 8.38 -1.95
CA ILE A 33 -4.60 8.77 -1.36
C ILE A 33 -4.79 8.93 0.15
N GLY A 34 -3.86 8.39 0.93
CA GLY A 34 -3.90 8.59 2.38
C GLY A 34 -2.65 8.12 3.09
N LYS A 35 -2.43 8.67 4.28
CA LYS A 35 -1.28 8.33 5.13
C LYS A 35 -1.73 7.39 6.25
N VAL A 36 -1.13 6.21 6.32
CA VAL A 36 -1.34 5.26 7.41
C VAL A 36 0.00 5.01 8.11
N GLY A 37 0.12 5.51 9.34
CA GLY A 37 1.36 5.49 10.09
C GLY A 37 2.49 6.27 9.40
N ARG A 38 3.61 5.60 9.11
CA ARG A 38 4.78 6.17 8.42
C ARG A 38 4.73 6.02 6.90
N LYS A 39 3.67 5.40 6.36
CA LYS A 39 3.52 5.11 4.94
C LYS A 39 2.46 6.02 4.34
N THR A 40 2.77 6.66 3.22
CA THR A 40 1.78 7.38 2.41
C THR A 40 1.45 6.51 1.21
N TYR A 41 0.18 6.15 1.06
CA TYR A 41 -0.35 5.31 0.00
C TYR A 41 -1.04 6.18 -1.06
N SER A 42 -0.91 5.77 -2.32
CA SER A 42 -1.63 6.30 -3.46
C SER A 42 -2.11 5.11 -4.29
N ILE A 43 -3.42 5.04 -4.52
CA ILE A 43 -4.14 3.94 -5.14
C ILE A 43 -4.80 4.50 -6.41
N ALA A 44 -4.51 3.89 -7.54
CA ALA A 44 -5.14 4.16 -8.82
C ALA A 44 -5.90 2.92 -9.27
N GLU A 45 -7.13 3.09 -9.73
CA GLU A 45 -7.92 2.02 -10.35
C GLU A 45 -7.87 2.15 -11.87
N ASN A 46 -7.68 1.03 -12.55
CA ASN A 46 -7.82 0.92 -13.99
C ASN A 46 -8.55 -0.39 -14.35
N ASN A 47 -9.81 -0.28 -14.76
CA ASN A 47 -10.63 -1.38 -15.27
C ASN A 47 -10.66 -2.63 -14.34
N GLY A 48 -10.85 -2.41 -13.04
CA GLY A 48 -10.89 -3.47 -12.03
C GLY A 48 -9.52 -4.00 -11.54
N LEU A 49 -8.41 -3.45 -12.05
CA LEU A 49 -7.07 -3.59 -11.48
C LEU A 49 -6.70 -2.35 -10.68
N TYR A 50 -6.16 -2.55 -9.48
CA TYR A 50 -5.70 -1.48 -8.61
C TYR A 50 -4.18 -1.46 -8.57
N ALA A 51 -3.58 -0.33 -8.93
CA ALA A 51 -2.18 -0.05 -8.70
C ALA A 51 -2.03 0.76 -7.40
N VAL A 52 -1.26 0.26 -6.44
CA VAL A 52 -0.88 1.01 -5.24
C VAL A 52 0.60 1.33 -5.27
N SER A 53 0.92 2.57 -4.96
CA SER A 53 2.26 3.02 -4.62
C SER A 53 2.28 3.50 -3.18
N TYR A 54 3.32 3.16 -2.43
CA TYR A 54 3.51 3.71 -1.10
C TYR A 54 4.95 4.13 -0.85
N LYS A 55 5.10 5.24 -0.13
CA LYS A 55 6.39 5.77 0.28
C LYS A 55 6.60 5.54 1.76
N ILE A 56 7.76 5.04 2.14
CA ILE A 56 8.18 4.86 3.53
C ILE A 56 9.57 5.47 3.73
N ARG A 57 9.80 6.10 4.89
CA ARG A 57 11.16 6.37 5.36
C ARG A 57 11.68 5.15 6.09
N ASP A 58 12.64 4.44 5.49
CA ASP A 58 13.29 3.27 6.07
C ASP A 58 14.81 3.40 6.04
N LYS A 59 15.52 2.43 6.62
CA LYS A 59 16.99 2.32 6.57
C LYS A 59 17.46 1.29 5.54
N GLY A 60 16.58 0.88 4.63
CA GLY A 60 16.79 -0.22 3.69
C GLY A 60 16.64 -1.62 4.28
N LEU A 61 16.96 -2.62 3.45
CA LEU A 61 16.75 -4.05 3.76
C LEU A 61 17.71 -4.57 4.85
N VAL A 62 18.89 -3.95 4.96
CA VAL A 62 19.91 -4.26 5.97
C VAL A 62 20.27 -2.95 6.69
N PRO A 63 19.78 -2.73 7.93
CA PRO A 63 20.16 -1.54 8.69
C PRO A 63 21.61 -1.70 9.15
N VAL A 64 22.52 -0.94 8.53
CA VAL A 64 23.91 -0.82 8.98
C VAL A 64 23.98 0.30 10.04
N PRO A 65 24.81 0.19 11.09
CA PRO A 65 25.03 1.30 12.02
C PRO A 65 25.46 2.56 11.23
N GLY A 66 24.76 3.68 11.42
CA GLY A 66 25.00 4.91 10.68
C GLY A 66 24.21 5.09 9.37
N SER A 67 23.38 4.12 8.95
CA SER A 67 22.56 4.29 7.74
C SER A 67 21.54 5.42 7.88
N ALA A 68 21.63 6.39 6.96
CA ALA A 68 20.66 7.46 6.82
C ALA A 68 19.29 6.91 6.44
N TYR A 69 18.22 7.55 6.94
CA TYR A 69 16.87 7.25 6.49
C TYR A 69 16.72 7.64 5.02
N ARG A 70 16.26 6.70 4.21
CA ARG A 70 15.93 6.93 2.79
C ARG A 70 14.42 6.89 2.59
N LEU A 71 13.95 7.64 1.60
CA LEU A 71 12.57 7.56 1.16
C LEU A 71 12.46 6.46 0.11
N SER A 72 12.02 5.28 0.52
CA SER A 72 11.79 4.16 -0.40
C SER A 72 10.36 4.20 -0.92
N THR A 73 10.22 4.06 -2.24
CA THR A 73 8.93 3.95 -2.92
C THR A 73 8.73 2.51 -3.34
N TYR A 74 7.58 1.96 -2.99
CA TYR A 74 7.17 0.60 -3.32
C TYR A 74 5.89 0.66 -4.15
N SER A 75 5.75 -0.26 -5.09
CA SER A 75 4.55 -0.37 -5.93
C SER A 75 4.08 -1.81 -5.98
N ALA A 76 2.77 -2.00 -5.97
CA ALA A 76 2.15 -3.30 -6.16
C ALA A 76 0.85 -3.14 -6.95
N THR A 77 0.49 -4.19 -7.67
CA THR A 77 -0.79 -4.27 -8.39
C THR A 77 -1.62 -5.37 -7.76
N PHE A 78 -2.89 -5.10 -7.50
CA PHE A 78 -3.82 -6.04 -6.91
C PHE A 78 -5.20 -5.96 -7.55
N LYS A 79 -5.98 -7.00 -7.34
CA LYS A 79 -7.40 -7.06 -7.68
C LYS A 79 -8.22 -7.25 -6.41
N LEU A 80 -9.36 -6.58 -6.34
CA LEU A 80 -10.37 -6.82 -5.32
C LEU A 80 -11.22 -8.01 -5.78
N LYS A 81 -11.31 -9.03 -4.91
CA LYS A 81 -12.17 -10.21 -5.10
C LYS A 81 -13.28 -10.20 -4.07
#